data_AF-A0A9E5F206-F1
#
_entry.id   AF-A0A9E5F206-F1
#
_cell.length_a   1.000
_cell.length_b   1.000
_cell.length_c   1.000
_cell.angle_alpha   90.00
_cell.angle_beta   90.00
_cell.angle_gamma   90.00
#
_symmetry.space_group_name_H-M   'P 1'
#
loop_
_entity.id
_entity.type
_entity.pdbx_description
1 polymer ?
#
loop_
_entity_poly.entity_id
_entity_poly.type
_entity_poly.pdbx_seq_one_letter_code
_entity_poly.pdbx_strand_id
1 'polypeptide(L)' 'MADITMCMNEDCPSKQSCYRYTAIPNEHRQSYADFMPDLLEGKCENYWPIVAMTKGKRFIRQVNENQSGKGQK' A
#
# COMPACT_ATOMS: atom_id res chain seq x y z
N MET A 1 15.68 -11.85 4.32
CA MET A 1 15.35 -10.88 5.38
C MET A 1 15.03 -9.56 4.71
N ALA A 2 13.82 -9.04 4.91
CA ALA A 2 13.47 -7.71 4.43
C ALA A 2 13.83 -6.66 5.50
N ASP A 3 14.52 -5.61 5.11
CA ASP A 3 14.83 -4.45 5.98
C ASP A 3 13.63 -3.49 6.02
N ILE A 4 12.49 -3.99 6.51
CA ILE A 4 11.22 -3.24 6.58
C ILE A 4 10.44 -3.61 7.84
N THR A 5 9.72 -2.68 8.43
CA THR A 5 8.75 -3.05 9.48
C THR A 5 7.62 -3.91 8.88
N MET A 6 7.42 -5.10 9.42
CA MET A 6 6.39 -6.04 9.00
C MET A 6 5.01 -5.55 9.42
N CYS A 7 3.99 -5.90 8.65
CA CYS A 7 2.60 -5.64 8.99
C CYS A 7 2.03 -6.85 9.75
N MET A 8 1.44 -6.63 10.92
CA MET A 8 0.73 -7.67 11.67
C MET A 8 -0.80 -7.65 11.50
N ASN A 9 -1.33 -6.62 10.82
CA ASN A 9 -2.76 -6.45 10.66
C ASN A 9 -3.34 -7.47 9.67
N GLU A 10 -4.09 -8.44 10.19
CA GLU A 10 -4.74 -9.48 9.41
C GLU A 10 -6.09 -9.06 8.80
N ASP A 11 -6.70 -7.99 9.30
CA ASP A 11 -7.97 -7.45 8.81
C ASP A 11 -7.76 -6.51 7.61
N CYS A 12 -6.51 -6.22 7.24
CA CYS A 12 -6.19 -5.38 6.11
C CYS A 12 -6.61 -6.05 4.78
N PRO A 13 -7.55 -5.46 4.01
CA PRO A 13 -8.05 -6.08 2.78
C PRO A 13 -6.96 -6.22 1.70
N SER A 14 -5.93 -5.38 1.75
CA SER A 14 -4.79 -5.43 0.81
C SER A 14 -3.57 -6.22 1.32
N LYS A 15 -3.70 -7.00 2.41
CA LYS A 15 -2.56 -7.73 3.03
C LYS A 15 -1.84 -8.65 2.05
N GLN A 16 -2.57 -9.34 1.17
CA GLN A 16 -1.99 -10.29 0.22
C GLN A 16 -1.17 -9.62 -0.90
N SER A 17 -1.44 -8.35 -1.18
CA SER A 17 -0.72 -7.57 -2.19
C SER A 17 0.29 -6.59 -1.57
N CYS A 18 0.46 -6.63 -0.25
CA CYS A 18 1.35 -5.77 0.51
C CYS A 18 2.66 -6.49 0.85
N TYR A 19 3.78 -5.96 0.36
CA TYR A 19 5.11 -6.51 0.60
C TYR A 19 5.46 -6.59 2.10
N ARG A 20 4.97 -5.65 2.92
CA ARG A 20 5.18 -5.67 4.38
C ARG A 20 4.51 -6.85 5.10
N TYR A 21 3.46 -7.43 4.52
CA TYR A 21 2.78 -8.59 5.11
C TYR A 21 3.33 -9.90 4.57
N THR A 22 3.70 -9.94 3.28
CA THR A 22 4.14 -11.17 2.62
C THR A 22 5.66 -11.41 2.65
N ALA A 23 6.46 -10.41 3.05
CA ALA A 23 7.91 -10.57 3.11
C ALA A 23 8.34 -11.63 4.13
N ILE A 24 9.48 -12.27 3.89
CA ILE A 24 10.06 -13.25 4.83
C ILE A 24 10.75 -12.47 5.98
N PRO A 25 10.24 -12.55 7.22
CA PRO A 25 10.83 -11.84 8.35
C PRO A 25 12.16 -12.48 8.78
N ASN A 26 13.04 -11.70 9.42
CA ASN A 26 14.15 -12.23 10.20
C ASN A 26 13.69 -12.59 11.61
N GLU A 27 13.78 -13.86 11.96
CA GLU A 27 13.37 -14.41 13.26
C GLU A 27 13.99 -13.73 14.49
N HIS A 28 15.18 -13.12 14.36
CA HIS A 28 15.92 -12.52 15.47
C HIS A 28 15.85 -11.00 15.52
N ARG A 29 15.50 -10.32 14.42
CA ARG A 29 15.69 -8.86 14.30
C ARG A 29 14.55 -8.10 13.61
N GLN A 30 13.48 -8.78 13.24
CA GLN A 30 12.37 -8.11 12.54
C GLN A 30 11.47 -7.32 13.51
N SER A 31 11.18 -6.08 13.15
CA SER A 31 10.15 -5.28 13.82
C SER A 31 8.78 -5.48 13.16
N TYR A 32 7.73 -5.53 13.97
CA TYR A 32 6.34 -5.61 13.54
C TYR A 32 5.57 -4.36 13.98
N ALA A 33 4.61 -3.93 13.18
CA ALA A 33 3.71 -2.84 13.52
C ALA A 33 2.28 -3.13 13.04
N ASP A 34 1.33 -2.56 13.76
CA ASP A 34 -0.08 -2.57 13.38
C ASP A 34 -0.38 -1.34 12.52
N PHE A 35 -0.50 -1.54 11.22
CA PHE A 35 -0.88 -0.47 10.30
C PHE A 35 -2.38 -0.46 10.14
N MET A 36 -3.03 0.64 10.51
CA MET A 36 -4.47 0.75 10.41
C MET A 36 -4.92 0.68 8.94
N PRO A 37 -6.01 -0.03 8.64
CA PRO A 37 -6.58 -0.07 7.30
C PRO A 37 -7.32 1.26 7.04
N ASP A 38 -6.97 1.92 5.95
CA ASP A 38 -7.75 3.02 5.42
C ASP A 38 -9.02 2.46 4.78
N LEU A 39 -10.16 2.83 5.36
CA LEU A 39 -11.48 2.33 4.95
C LEU A 39 -11.93 2.91 3.60
N LEU A 40 -11.36 4.04 3.16
CA LEU A 40 -11.76 4.71 1.92
C LEU A 40 -11.01 4.11 0.71
N GLU A 41 -9.72 3.85 0.86
CA GLU A 41 -8.90 3.24 -0.18
C GLU A 41 -8.88 1.71 -0.13
N GLY A 42 -9.28 1.10 0.98
CA GLY A 42 -9.16 -0.34 1.19
C GLY A 42 -7.71 -0.79 1.25
N LYS A 43 -6.83 0.01 1.86
CA LYS A 43 -5.39 -0.26 1.99
C LYS A 43 -4.88 0.16 3.34
N CYS A 44 -3.88 -0.53 3.87
CA CYS A 44 -3.20 -0.09 5.09
C CYS A 44 -2.41 1.22 4.89
N GLU A 45 -2.27 2.01 5.96
CA GLU A 45 -1.57 3.31 5.98
C GLU A 45 -0.17 3.27 5.33
N ASN A 46 0.56 2.15 5.54
CA ASN A 46 1.89 1.92 4.98
C ASN A 46 1.89 0.83 3.89
N TYR A 47 0.85 0.81 3.05
CA TYR A 47 0.72 -0.16 1.96
C TYR A 47 1.88 -0.08 0.97
N TRP A 48 2.59 -1.20 0.81
CA TRP A 48 3.69 -1.32 -0.15
C TRP A 48 3.30 -2.35 -1.22
N PRO A 49 2.94 -1.94 -2.44
CA PRO A 49 2.48 -2.87 -3.47
C PRO A 49 3.61 -3.81 -3.91
N ILE A 50 3.31 -5.10 -4.02
CA ILE A 50 4.16 -6.06 -4.72
C ILE A 50 4.02 -5.76 -6.22
N VAL A 51 4.94 -4.96 -6.76
CA VAL A 51 4.95 -4.62 -8.19
C VAL A 51 5.28 -5.88 -9.00
N ALA A 52 4.25 -6.52 -9.56
CA ALA A 52 4.46 -7.42 -10.68
C ALA A 52 4.88 -6.53 -11.86
N MET A 53 6.18 -6.50 -12.18
CA MET A 53 6.66 -5.86 -13.40
C MET A 53 6.14 -6.64 -14.61
N THR A 54 4.87 -6.42 -14.99
CA THR A 54 4.37 -6.85 -16.29
C THR A 54 5.10 -6.01 -17.33
N LYS A 55 6.03 -6.62 -18.05
CA LYS A 55 6.64 -6.02 -19.25
C LYS A 55 5.52 -5.52 -20.16
N GLY A 56 5.36 -4.20 -20.25
CA GLY A 56 4.58 -3.51 -21.27
C GLY A 56 3.06 -3.48 -21.08
N LYS A 57 2.56 -2.57 -20.24
CA LYS A 57 1.31 -1.85 -20.53
C LYS A 57 1.47 -0.37 -20.16
N ARG A 58 1.70 0.44 -21.19
CA ARG A 58 1.60 1.90 -21.13
C ARG A 58 0.13 2.25 -20.96
N PHE A 59 -0.35 2.32 -19.72
CA PHE A 59 -1.72 2.74 -19.43
C PHE A 59 -1.73 4.25 -19.22
N ILE A 60 -1.96 4.98 -20.32
CA ILE A 60 -2.30 6.40 -20.24
C ILE A 60 -3.72 6.45 -19.70
N ARG A 61 -3.91 6.92 -18.46
CA ARG A 61 -5.20 7.46 -18.02
C ARG A 61 -4.93 8.78 -17.35
N GLN A 62 -5.05 9.85 -18.14
CA GLN A 62 -5.23 11.20 -17.65
C GLN A 62 -6.35 11.16 -16.60
N VAL A 63 -6.00 11.39 -15.34
CA VAL A 63 -7.00 11.87 -14.39
C VAL A 63 -7.32 13.29 -14.81
N ASN A 64 -8.55 13.47 -15.29
CA ASN A 64 -9.15 14.79 -15.42
C ASN A 64 -9.21 15.38 -14.00
N GLU A 65 -8.36 16.37 -13.73
CA GLU A 65 -8.48 17.26 -12.59
C GLU A 65 -9.68 18.17 -12.85
N ASN A 66 -10.88 17.65 -12.64
CA ASN A 66 -12.11 18.44 -12.67
C ASN A 66 -12.52 18.75 -11.23
N GLN A 67 -12.32 20.03 -10.88
CA GLN A 67 -13.20 20.86 -10.05
C GLN A 67 -13.02 20.78 -8.53
N SER A 68 -12.00 21.48 -8.04
CA SER A 68 -12.18 22.32 -6.85
C SER A 68 -12.76 23.66 -7.29
N GLY A 69 -14.08 23.70 -7.46
CA GLY A 69 -14.81 24.95 -7.41
C GLY A 69 -14.78 25.47 -5.98
N LYS A 70 -13.96 26.48 -5.70
CA LYS A 70 -14.20 27.43 -4.63
C LYS A 70 -13.90 28.82 -5.15
N GLY A 71 -14.98 29.53 -5.47
CA GLY A 71 -14.95 30.95 -5.80
C GLY A 71 -14.30 31.74 -4.67
N GLN A 72 -13.39 32.62 -5.05
CA GLN A 72 -12.97 33.73 -4.21
C GLN A 72 -13.85 34.91 -4.59
N LYS A 73 -14.62 35.33 -3.60
CA LYS A 73 -15.42 36.54 -3.56
C LYS A 73 -14.52 37.75 -3.43
#